data_AF-A0A7X8KP34-F1
#
_entry.id   AF-A0A7X8KP34-F1
#
_cell.length_a   1.000
_cell.length_b   1.000
_cell.length_c   1.000
_cell.angle_alpha   90.00
_cell.angle_beta   90.00
_cell.angle_gamma   90.00
#
_symmetry.space_group_name_H-M   'P 1'
#
loop_
_entity.id
_entity.type
_entity.pdbx_description
1 polymer ?
#
loop_
_entity_poly.entity_id
_entity_poly.type
_entity_poly.pdbx_seq_one_letter_code
_entity_poly.pdbx_strand_id
1 'polypeptide(L)'
;MQKKMRLAVVILLCVMIVFSVAFRCILREVRLQVAENTEIAEVVPLVRFEQIIVYQHNMPRLPNYSLQQLYDLDLRIPSGVTEEDLKKVTRKGLVGLERAFYEAEKKYGINCLFLVSVAALESGWGTVMFQPNNMFGFGNKSFASKEQCIDYVARQISANYLARGKYTPRTINTSYAANTTWYSRISEFMYNMYQTIRATKDTTPPLPAELFTVSNKNAPPSFFALHQSRKTIFFNKNLIKYSFNNG
;
A
#
# COMPACT_ATOMS: atom_id res chain seq x y z
N MET A 1 -86.97 8.36 8.20
CA MET A 1 -85.83 9.07 7.57
C MET A 1 -84.68 9.34 8.54
N GLN A 2 -84.92 9.81 9.77
CA GLN A 2 -83.86 10.23 10.71
C GLN A 2 -82.92 9.11 11.24
N LYS A 3 -83.40 7.87 11.47
CA LYS A 3 -82.54 6.76 11.94
C LYS A 3 -81.46 6.36 10.91
N LYS A 4 -81.81 6.33 9.61
CA LYS A 4 -80.86 6.04 8.52
C LYS A 4 -79.79 7.13 8.39
N MET A 5 -80.17 8.38 8.61
CA MET A 5 -79.27 9.54 8.58
C MET A 5 -78.26 9.54 9.74
N ARG A 6 -78.69 9.19 10.96
CA ARG A 6 -77.79 9.04 12.12
C ARG A 6 -76.79 7.91 11.93
N LEU A 7 -77.20 6.78 11.36
CA LEU A 7 -76.32 5.66 11.06
C LEU A 7 -75.24 6.02 10.03
N ALA A 8 -75.61 6.75 8.97
CA ALA A 8 -74.67 7.21 7.95
C ALA A 8 -73.60 8.17 8.52
N VAL A 9 -73.98 9.07 9.43
CA VAL A 9 -73.05 10.01 10.08
C VAL A 9 -72.06 9.27 10.99
N VAL A 10 -72.51 8.27 11.74
CA VAL A 10 -71.63 7.45 12.60
C VAL A 10 -70.64 6.65 11.75
N ILE A 11 -71.11 6.05 10.65
CA ILE A 11 -70.24 5.33 9.71
C ILE A 11 -69.18 6.26 9.12
N LEU A 12 -69.57 7.48 8.69
CA LEU A 12 -68.65 8.46 8.14
C LEU A 12 -67.57 8.86 9.17
N LEU A 13 -67.96 9.12 10.43
CA LEU A 13 -67.01 9.43 11.51
C LEU A 13 -66.05 8.28 11.79
N CYS A 14 -66.53 7.03 11.83
CA CYS A 14 -65.69 5.85 11.98
C CYS A 14 -64.68 5.71 10.84
N VAL A 15 -65.11 5.91 9.58
CA VAL A 15 -64.21 5.87 8.41
C VAL A 15 -63.14 6.96 8.48
N MET A 16 -63.50 8.18 8.87
CA MET A 16 -62.56 9.30 9.03
C MET A 16 -61.52 9.03 10.13
N ILE A 17 -61.93 8.42 11.25
CA ILE A 17 -61.02 8.06 12.34
C ILE A 17 -60.05 6.96 11.89
N VAL A 18 -60.54 5.91 11.24
CA VAL A 18 -59.72 4.81 10.71
C VAL A 18 -58.71 5.35 9.68
N PHE A 19 -59.16 6.20 8.75
CA PHE A 19 -58.28 6.84 7.77
C PHE A 19 -57.22 7.72 8.43
N SER A 20 -57.59 8.51 9.44
CA SER A 20 -56.65 9.36 10.18
C SER A 20 -55.59 8.57 10.95
N VAL A 21 -55.96 7.42 11.54
CA VAL A 21 -55.01 6.53 12.22
C VAL A 21 -54.09 5.86 11.21
N ALA A 22 -54.63 5.29 10.12
CA ALA A 22 -53.84 4.65 9.06
C ALA A 22 -52.87 5.62 8.39
N PHE A 23 -53.32 6.84 8.06
CA PHE A 23 -52.50 7.88 7.45
C PHE A 23 -51.37 8.34 8.39
N ARG A 24 -51.65 8.51 9.69
CA ARG A 24 -50.60 8.80 10.69
C ARG A 24 -49.59 7.66 10.82
N CYS A 25 -50.04 6.41 10.70
CA CYS A 25 -49.15 5.24 10.71
C CYS A 25 -48.21 5.23 9.49
N ILE A 26 -48.75 5.48 8.29
CA ILE A 26 -47.97 5.54 7.03
C ILE A 26 -46.94 6.66 7.08
N LEU A 27 -47.33 7.86 7.53
CA LEU A 27 -46.39 8.98 7.65
C LEU A 27 -45.25 8.71 8.64
N ARG A 28 -45.51 7.92 9.70
CA ARG A 28 -44.49 7.53 10.66
C ARG A 28 -43.50 6.55 10.04
N GLU A 29 -43.99 5.55 9.31
CA GLU A 29 -43.16 4.55 8.63
C GLU A 29 -42.22 5.22 7.62
N VAL A 30 -42.76 6.13 6.79
CA VAL A 30 -41.97 6.91 5.82
C VAL A 30 -40.91 7.76 6.53
N ARG A 31 -41.23 8.36 7.68
CA ARG A 31 -40.26 9.17 8.45
C ARG A 31 -39.13 8.32 9.04
N LEU A 32 -39.44 7.12 9.52
CA LEU A 32 -38.42 6.19 10.05
C LEU A 32 -37.47 5.74 8.95
N GLN A 33 -38.01 5.38 7.78
CA GLN A 33 -37.20 5.02 6.61
C GLN A 33 -36.33 6.18 6.14
N VAL A 34 -36.85 7.42 6.11
CA VAL A 34 -36.05 8.61 5.76
C VAL A 34 -34.94 8.86 6.80
N ALA A 35 -35.23 8.70 8.09
CA ALA A 35 -34.24 8.86 9.16
C ALA A 35 -33.12 7.82 9.06
N GLU A 36 -33.47 6.54 8.93
CA GLU A 36 -32.51 5.44 8.76
C GLU A 36 -31.63 5.63 7.51
N ASN A 37 -32.24 6.00 6.38
CA ASN A 37 -31.50 6.28 5.14
C ASN A 37 -30.56 7.49 5.29
N THR A 38 -30.94 8.49 6.08
CA THR A 38 -30.12 9.67 6.34
C THR A 38 -28.93 9.33 7.24
N GLU A 39 -29.15 8.54 8.30
CA GLU A 39 -28.08 8.06 9.17
C GLU A 39 -27.08 7.17 8.40
N ILE A 40 -27.57 6.24 7.57
CA ILE A 40 -26.71 5.41 6.71
C ILE A 40 -25.89 6.27 5.73
N ALA A 41 -26.51 7.30 5.12
CA ALA A 41 -25.82 8.19 4.19
C ALA A 41 -24.71 9.03 4.86
N GLU A 42 -24.81 9.31 6.17
CA GLU A 42 -23.80 10.05 6.93
C GLU A 42 -22.68 9.12 7.47
N VAL A 43 -23.02 7.90 7.90
CA VAL A 43 -22.08 6.95 8.50
C VAL A 43 -21.17 6.29 7.45
N VAL A 44 -21.69 5.94 6.27
CA VAL A 44 -20.92 5.23 5.22
C VAL A 44 -19.69 6.01 4.74
N PRO A 45 -19.77 7.33 4.44
CA PRO A 45 -18.59 8.12 4.09
C PRO A 45 -17.59 8.27 5.24
N LEU A 46 -18.04 8.35 6.50
CA LEU A 46 -17.16 8.52 7.66
C LEU A 46 -16.36 7.25 7.98
N VAL A 47 -17.00 6.08 7.99
CA VAL A 47 -16.32 4.79 8.16
C VAL A 47 -15.29 4.56 7.04
N ARG A 48 -15.61 5.00 5.81
CA ARG A 48 -14.69 4.95 4.67
C ARG A 48 -13.46 5.84 4.87
N PHE A 49 -13.63 7.07 5.36
CA PHE A 49 -12.51 7.98 5.63
C PHE A 49 -11.57 7.44 6.71
N GLU A 50 -12.11 6.94 7.82
CA GLU A 50 -11.30 6.35 8.89
C GLU A 50 -10.51 5.14 8.40
N GLN A 51 -11.13 4.26 7.60
CA GLN A 51 -10.42 3.14 6.97
C GLN A 51 -9.26 3.62 6.10
N ILE A 52 -9.47 4.61 5.23
CA ILE A 52 -8.39 5.17 4.37
C ILE A 52 -7.21 5.67 5.21
N ILE A 53 -7.49 6.43 6.28
CA ILE A 53 -6.45 6.99 7.14
C ILE A 53 -5.67 5.87 7.85
N VAL A 54 -6.36 4.85 8.38
CA VAL A 54 -5.73 3.70 9.03
C VAL A 54 -4.85 2.92 8.05
N TYR A 55 -5.32 2.68 6.83
CA TYR A 55 -4.54 1.98 5.79
C TYR A 55 -3.32 2.79 5.34
N GLN A 56 -3.47 4.10 5.13
CA GLN A 56 -2.37 4.98 4.72
C GLN A 56 -1.32 5.19 5.83
N HIS A 57 -1.74 5.15 7.10
CA HIS A 57 -0.85 5.31 8.24
C HIS A 57 -0.07 4.03 8.58
N ASN A 58 -0.63 2.85 8.29
CA ASN A 58 -0.03 1.55 8.65
C ASN A 58 0.85 0.92 7.56
N MET A 59 0.92 1.50 6.36
CA MET A 59 1.87 1.06 5.32
C MET A 59 3.23 1.73 5.55
N PRO A 60 4.34 0.98 5.77
CA PRO A 60 5.66 1.58 5.83
C PRO A 60 5.95 2.29 4.50
N ARG A 61 6.08 3.62 4.53
CA ARG A 61 6.40 4.40 3.34
C ARG A 61 7.78 3.95 2.85
N LEU A 62 7.87 3.63 1.57
CA LEU A 62 9.15 3.28 0.94
C LEU A 62 10.17 4.40 1.22
N PRO A 63 11.41 4.09 1.62
CA PRO A 63 12.40 5.11 1.93
C PRO A 63 12.69 6.04 0.74
N ASN A 64 13.09 7.29 1.02
CA ASN A 64 13.47 8.29 0.01
C ASN A 64 14.97 8.57 0.09
N TYR A 65 15.79 7.61 -0.34
CA TYR A 65 17.24 7.79 -0.28
C TYR A 65 17.72 8.76 -1.37
N SER A 66 18.61 9.68 -1.01
CA SER A 66 19.46 10.32 -2.01
C SER A 66 20.47 9.32 -2.55
N LEU A 67 21.03 9.59 -3.74
CA LEU A 67 22.05 8.71 -4.32
C LEU A 67 23.27 8.54 -3.39
N GLN A 68 23.69 9.60 -2.71
CA GLN A 68 24.81 9.55 -1.77
C GLN A 68 24.51 8.64 -0.57
N GLN A 69 23.27 8.64 -0.06
CA GLN A 69 22.87 7.75 1.02
C GLN A 69 22.94 6.28 0.60
N LEU A 70 22.68 5.96 -0.68
CA LEU A 70 22.72 4.59 -1.17
C LEU A 70 24.14 4.02 -1.26
N TYR A 71 25.16 4.86 -1.44
CA TYR A 71 26.56 4.41 -1.44
C TYR A 71 26.96 3.71 -0.14
N ASP A 72 26.37 4.18 0.96
CA ASP A 72 26.69 3.77 2.32
C ASP A 72 25.46 3.19 3.04
N LEU A 73 24.44 2.76 2.29
CA LEU A 73 23.25 2.10 2.83
C LEU A 73 23.65 0.77 3.49
N ASP A 74 23.20 0.54 4.72
CA ASP A 74 23.30 -0.77 5.37
C ASP A 74 22.36 -1.76 4.67
N LEU A 75 22.96 -2.68 3.92
CA LEU A 75 22.26 -3.68 3.10
C LEU A 75 21.54 -4.75 3.92
N ARG A 76 21.69 -4.75 5.25
CA ARG A 76 20.87 -5.59 6.15
C ARG A 76 19.48 -4.99 6.37
N ILE A 77 19.31 -3.70 6.08
CA ILE A 77 18.01 -3.04 6.13
C ILE A 77 17.19 -3.57 4.93
N PRO A 78 16.03 -4.20 5.18
CA PRO A 78 15.15 -4.65 4.11
C PRO A 78 14.76 -3.50 3.18
N SER A 79 14.61 -3.79 1.90
CA SER A 79 14.26 -2.79 0.88
C SER A 79 12.90 -2.12 1.12
N GLY A 80 11.99 -2.76 1.86
CA GLY A 80 10.63 -2.27 2.06
C GLY A 80 9.73 -2.44 0.83
N VAL A 81 10.17 -3.22 -0.17
CA VAL A 81 9.39 -3.52 -1.38
C VAL A 81 8.68 -4.87 -1.26
N THR A 82 7.58 -5.03 -1.97
CA THR A 82 6.91 -6.32 -2.16
C THR A 82 7.35 -6.99 -3.46
N GLU A 83 6.98 -8.25 -3.67
CA GLU A 83 7.11 -8.91 -4.99
C GLU A 83 6.47 -8.07 -6.11
N GLU A 84 5.33 -7.42 -5.84
CA GLU A 84 4.62 -6.64 -6.86
C GLU A 84 5.27 -5.29 -7.14
N ASP A 85 6.03 -4.77 -6.19
CA ASP A 85 6.89 -3.63 -6.43
C ASP A 85 8.09 -4.01 -7.31
N LEU A 86 8.66 -5.21 -7.12
CA LEU A 86 9.75 -5.69 -7.96
C LEU A 86 9.33 -5.85 -9.42
N LYS A 87 8.08 -6.30 -9.69
CA LYS A 87 7.53 -6.42 -11.07
C LYS A 87 7.55 -5.10 -11.86
N LYS A 88 7.60 -3.96 -11.16
CA LYS A 88 7.63 -2.63 -11.79
C LYS A 88 9.03 -2.23 -12.26
N VAL A 89 10.05 -2.89 -11.75
CA VAL A 89 11.45 -2.52 -11.98
C VAL A 89 12.29 -3.62 -12.61
N THR A 90 11.89 -4.89 -12.49
CA THR A 90 12.50 -5.99 -13.25
C THR A 90 12.24 -5.83 -14.74
N ARG A 91 13.23 -6.20 -15.55
CA ARG A 91 13.20 -6.05 -17.01
C ARG A 91 13.95 -7.21 -17.66
N LYS A 92 13.65 -7.44 -18.93
CA LYS A 92 14.31 -8.44 -19.78
C LYS A 92 14.40 -9.81 -19.09
N GLY A 93 15.60 -10.39 -18.99
CA GLY A 93 15.82 -11.70 -18.41
C GLY A 93 15.73 -11.78 -16.89
N LEU A 94 15.36 -10.70 -16.20
CA LEU A 94 15.03 -10.71 -14.77
C LEU A 94 13.53 -10.75 -14.48
N VAL A 95 12.66 -10.59 -15.50
CA VAL A 95 11.20 -10.71 -15.33
C VAL A 95 10.85 -12.15 -14.96
N GLY A 96 9.97 -12.33 -13.98
CA GLY A 96 9.56 -13.63 -13.45
C GLY A 96 10.42 -14.14 -12.29
N LEU A 97 11.48 -13.42 -11.92
CA LEU A 97 12.38 -13.77 -10.81
C LEU A 97 12.11 -12.98 -9.53
N GLU A 98 11.07 -12.15 -9.52
CA GLU A 98 10.75 -11.20 -8.43
C GLU A 98 10.61 -11.92 -7.09
N ARG A 99 9.87 -13.04 -7.09
CA ARG A 99 9.71 -13.88 -5.91
C ARG A 99 11.04 -14.41 -5.37
N ALA A 100 11.96 -14.80 -6.26
CA ALA A 100 13.27 -15.33 -5.85
C ALA A 100 14.12 -14.25 -5.16
N PHE A 101 14.12 -13.01 -5.69
CA PHE A 101 14.78 -11.87 -5.05
C PHE A 101 14.14 -11.50 -3.71
N TYR A 102 12.81 -11.46 -3.65
CA TYR A 102 12.06 -11.16 -2.43
C TYR A 102 12.31 -12.19 -1.32
N GLU A 103 12.26 -13.49 -1.64
CA GLU A 103 12.54 -14.55 -0.67
C GLU A 103 14.01 -14.59 -0.26
N ALA A 104 14.94 -14.24 -1.16
CA ALA A 104 16.36 -14.13 -0.81
C ALA A 104 16.62 -13.02 0.23
N GLU A 105 15.91 -11.89 0.15
CA GLU A 105 16.01 -10.83 1.17
C GLU A 105 15.59 -11.33 2.55
N LYS A 106 14.43 -11.98 2.62
CA LYS A 106 13.91 -12.53 3.88
C LYS A 106 14.80 -13.63 4.44
N LYS A 107 15.30 -14.52 3.58
CA LYS A 107 16.07 -15.69 3.98
C LYS A 107 17.48 -15.34 4.43
N TYR A 108 18.13 -14.35 3.82
CA TYR A 108 19.54 -14.06 4.04
C TYR A 108 19.82 -12.68 4.66
N GLY A 109 18.77 -11.89 4.94
CA GLY A 109 18.89 -10.57 5.56
C GLY A 109 19.67 -9.59 4.69
N ILE A 110 19.40 -9.59 3.38
CA ILE A 110 20.08 -8.75 2.40
C ILE A 110 19.07 -8.02 1.51
N ASN A 111 19.24 -6.72 1.36
CA ASN A 111 18.36 -5.86 0.56
C ASN A 111 18.17 -6.41 -0.88
N CYS A 112 16.93 -6.73 -1.28
CA CYS A 112 16.67 -7.34 -2.58
C CYS A 112 16.88 -6.37 -3.75
N LEU A 113 16.64 -5.07 -3.59
CA LEU A 113 16.94 -4.10 -4.66
C LEU A 113 18.43 -4.01 -4.94
N PHE A 114 19.28 -4.23 -3.93
CA PHE A 114 20.72 -4.42 -4.15
C PHE A 114 21.00 -5.67 -4.99
N LEU A 115 20.40 -6.82 -4.67
CA LEU A 115 20.58 -8.05 -5.46
C LEU A 115 20.12 -7.89 -6.92
N VAL A 116 18.97 -7.27 -7.15
CA VAL A 116 18.46 -6.98 -8.51
C VAL A 116 19.44 -6.06 -9.23
N SER A 117 19.99 -5.05 -8.55
CA SER A 117 20.96 -4.11 -9.12
C SER A 117 22.25 -4.81 -9.55
N VAL A 118 22.78 -5.73 -8.74
CA VAL A 118 23.97 -6.53 -9.11
C VAL A 118 23.66 -7.39 -10.33
N ALA A 119 22.57 -8.18 -10.29
CA ALA A 119 22.20 -9.01 -11.44
C ALA A 119 22.00 -8.18 -12.72
N ALA A 120 21.34 -7.01 -12.62
CA ALA A 120 21.11 -6.12 -13.75
C ALA A 120 22.42 -5.59 -14.34
N LEU A 121 23.35 -5.15 -13.49
CA LEU A 121 24.64 -4.62 -13.92
C LEU A 121 25.52 -5.70 -14.56
N GLU A 122 25.65 -6.86 -13.91
CA GLU A 122 26.61 -7.91 -14.31
C GLU A 122 26.18 -8.69 -15.55
N SER A 123 24.86 -8.79 -15.80
CA SER A 123 24.33 -9.61 -16.89
C SER A 123 23.48 -8.85 -17.92
N GLY A 124 23.47 -7.52 -17.85
CA GLY A 124 22.65 -6.68 -18.72
C GLY A 124 21.15 -6.96 -18.55
N TRP A 125 20.68 -7.06 -17.31
CA TRP A 125 19.32 -7.51 -16.94
C TRP A 125 19.04 -8.97 -17.29
N GLY A 126 19.97 -9.87 -16.98
CA GLY A 126 19.77 -11.31 -17.10
C GLY A 126 19.78 -11.82 -18.55
N THR A 127 20.37 -11.08 -19.48
CA THR A 127 20.42 -11.44 -20.91
C THR A 127 21.77 -11.97 -21.36
N VAL A 128 22.86 -11.57 -20.70
CA VAL A 128 24.23 -11.97 -21.04
C VAL A 128 24.85 -12.66 -19.83
N MET A 129 25.22 -13.93 -19.97
CA MET A 129 25.84 -14.71 -18.89
C MET A 129 26.98 -15.54 -19.46
N PHE A 130 28.15 -15.47 -18.82
CA PHE A 130 29.32 -16.25 -19.23
C PHE A 130 29.16 -17.75 -18.91
N GLN A 131 28.39 -18.06 -17.87
CA GLN A 131 28.07 -19.43 -17.46
C GLN A 131 26.54 -19.60 -17.38
N PRO A 132 26.00 -20.79 -17.69
CA PRO A 132 24.57 -21.10 -17.58
C PRO A 132 23.94 -20.56 -16.29
N ASN A 133 22.91 -19.72 -16.48
CA ASN A 133 22.10 -19.11 -15.42
C ASN A 133 22.87 -18.24 -14.39
N ASN A 134 24.14 -17.89 -14.66
CA ASN A 134 24.95 -17.07 -13.74
C ASN A 134 24.80 -15.57 -14.02
N MET A 135 23.73 -14.96 -13.50
CA MET A 135 23.42 -13.54 -13.70
C MET A 135 24.28 -12.56 -12.91
N PHE A 136 25.09 -13.05 -11.97
CA PHE A 136 25.90 -12.23 -11.06
C PHE A 136 27.40 -12.26 -11.40
N GLY A 137 27.78 -13.00 -12.46
CA GLY A 137 29.20 -13.21 -12.79
C GLY A 137 29.98 -13.92 -11.68
N PHE A 138 29.32 -14.73 -10.84
CA PHE A 138 29.92 -15.30 -9.64
C PHE A 138 30.87 -16.46 -10.00
N GLY A 139 32.15 -16.12 -10.20
CA GLY A 139 33.18 -17.06 -10.63
C GLY A 139 32.81 -17.81 -11.92
N ASN A 140 33.40 -18.99 -12.12
CA ASN A 140 33.10 -19.85 -13.27
C ASN A 140 31.97 -20.85 -12.98
N LYS A 141 31.00 -20.48 -12.12
CA LYS A 141 29.95 -21.40 -11.67
C LYS A 141 28.76 -21.39 -12.63
N SER A 142 28.25 -22.58 -12.94
CA SER A 142 26.94 -22.79 -13.58
C SER A 142 25.86 -23.10 -12.55
N PHE A 143 24.63 -22.72 -12.85
CA PHE A 143 23.46 -22.99 -12.00
C PHE A 143 22.37 -23.72 -12.78
N ALA A 144 21.59 -24.54 -12.09
CA ALA A 144 20.45 -25.26 -12.68
C ALA A 144 19.34 -24.29 -13.12
N SER A 145 19.18 -23.17 -12.40
CA SER A 145 18.24 -22.10 -12.77
C SER A 145 18.73 -20.74 -12.28
N LYS A 146 18.10 -19.67 -12.76
CA LYS A 146 18.40 -18.29 -12.35
C LYS A 146 18.01 -18.04 -10.88
N GLU A 147 16.94 -18.65 -10.41
CA GLU A 147 16.50 -18.63 -9.00
C GLU A 147 17.54 -19.29 -8.09
N GLN A 148 18.11 -20.43 -8.51
CA GLN A 148 19.20 -21.07 -7.77
C GLN A 148 20.44 -20.16 -7.71
N CYS A 149 20.74 -19.44 -8.80
CA CYS A 149 21.81 -18.45 -8.81
C CYS A 149 21.55 -17.33 -7.78
N ILE A 150 20.33 -16.77 -7.74
CA ILE A 150 19.93 -15.74 -6.77
C ILE A 150 20.10 -16.25 -5.33
N ASP A 151 19.54 -17.42 -5.00
CA ASP A 151 19.62 -17.99 -3.65
C ASP A 151 21.09 -18.22 -3.23
N TYR A 152 21.89 -18.79 -4.13
CA TYR A 152 23.30 -19.07 -3.86
C TYR A 152 24.09 -17.78 -3.62
N VAL A 153 23.97 -16.80 -4.51
CA VAL A 153 24.74 -15.55 -4.42
C VAL A 153 24.31 -14.73 -3.21
N ALA A 154 23.01 -14.62 -2.92
CA ALA A 154 22.51 -13.95 -1.72
C ALA A 154 23.10 -14.56 -0.45
N ARG A 155 23.13 -15.89 -0.34
CA ARG A 155 23.79 -16.62 0.75
C ARG A 155 25.28 -16.29 0.85
N GLN A 156 26.00 -16.29 -0.28
CA GLN A 156 27.43 -15.99 -0.30
C GLN A 156 27.72 -14.55 0.11
N ILE A 157 26.90 -13.58 -0.31
CA ILE A 157 27.09 -12.18 0.10
C ILE A 157 26.82 -12.04 1.60
N SER A 158 25.73 -12.63 2.10
CA SER A 158 25.41 -12.61 3.53
C SER A 158 26.54 -13.21 4.38
N ALA A 159 27.03 -14.41 4.03
CA ALA A 159 28.05 -15.12 4.80
C ALA A 159 29.47 -14.53 4.66
N ASN A 160 29.85 -14.08 3.46
CA ASN A 160 31.25 -13.69 3.20
C ASN A 160 31.48 -12.17 3.26
N TYR A 161 30.43 -11.36 3.32
CA TYR A 161 30.54 -9.90 3.36
C TYR A 161 29.81 -9.34 4.58
N LEU A 162 28.49 -9.54 4.67
CA LEU A 162 27.70 -8.95 5.77
C LEU A 162 28.17 -9.50 7.12
N ALA A 163 28.34 -10.82 7.27
CA ALA A 163 28.85 -11.42 8.50
C ALA A 163 30.28 -10.98 8.88
N ARG A 164 31.01 -10.35 7.95
CA ARG A 164 32.39 -9.86 8.14
C ARG A 164 32.47 -8.33 8.23
N GLY A 165 31.36 -7.66 8.53
CA GLY A 165 31.34 -6.21 8.76
C GLY A 165 31.23 -5.34 7.51
N LYS A 166 31.06 -5.94 6.32
CA LYS A 166 30.93 -5.20 5.05
C LYS A 166 29.47 -4.99 4.73
N TYR A 167 28.86 -3.97 5.33
CA TYR A 167 27.41 -3.77 5.28
C TYR A 167 26.92 -2.94 4.10
N THR A 168 27.80 -2.20 3.42
CA THR A 168 27.41 -1.20 2.42
C THR A 168 27.90 -1.55 1.01
N PRO A 169 27.28 -1.04 -0.07
CA PRO A 169 27.80 -1.22 -1.42
C PRO A 169 29.28 -0.83 -1.55
N ARG A 170 29.69 0.27 -0.90
CA ARG A 170 31.10 0.72 -0.87
C ARG A 170 32.02 -0.30 -0.22
N THR A 171 31.66 -0.81 0.97
CA THR A 171 32.49 -1.81 1.68
C THR A 171 32.52 -3.15 0.96
N ILE A 172 31.43 -3.58 0.31
CA ILE A 172 31.39 -4.79 -0.51
C ILE A 172 32.30 -4.64 -1.74
N ASN A 173 32.31 -3.48 -2.40
CA ASN A 173 33.12 -3.24 -3.59
C ASN A 173 34.60 -3.58 -3.38
N THR A 174 35.14 -3.26 -2.20
CA THR A 174 36.55 -3.51 -1.84
C THR A 174 37.00 -4.97 -2.00
N SER A 175 36.07 -5.92 -2.15
CA SER A 175 36.38 -7.33 -2.39
C SER A 175 35.56 -8.00 -3.48
N TYR A 176 34.46 -7.38 -3.93
CA TYR A 176 33.60 -7.96 -4.97
C TYR A 176 34.11 -7.62 -6.38
N ALA A 177 34.62 -6.40 -6.60
CA ALA A 177 35.03 -5.95 -7.92
C ALA A 177 36.35 -5.15 -7.88
N ALA A 178 37.18 -5.34 -8.89
CA ALA A 178 38.39 -4.52 -9.07
C ALA A 178 38.06 -3.06 -9.43
N ASN A 179 36.88 -2.82 -10.02
CA ASN A 179 36.44 -1.48 -10.40
C ASN A 179 35.99 -0.67 -9.18
N THR A 180 36.75 0.38 -8.86
CA THR A 180 36.47 1.28 -7.73
C THR A 180 35.13 2.03 -7.84
N THR A 181 34.52 2.08 -9.02
CA THR A 181 33.21 2.73 -9.28
C THR A 181 32.03 1.75 -9.31
N TRP A 182 32.24 0.46 -9.06
CA TRP A 182 31.15 -0.53 -9.09
C TRP A 182 30.02 -0.18 -8.12
N TYR A 183 30.34 0.23 -6.88
CA TYR A 183 29.33 0.57 -5.87
C TYR A 183 28.42 1.72 -6.31
N SER A 184 28.95 2.73 -7.02
CA SER A 184 28.17 3.89 -7.44
C SER A 184 27.18 3.49 -8.52
N ARG A 185 27.60 2.65 -9.48
CA ARG A 185 26.71 2.08 -10.49
C ARG A 185 25.60 1.25 -9.87
N ILE A 186 25.93 0.36 -8.92
CA ILE A 186 24.91 -0.41 -8.17
C ILE A 186 23.92 0.53 -7.47
N SER A 187 24.42 1.59 -6.83
CA SER A 187 23.58 2.55 -6.12
C SER A 187 22.70 3.38 -7.06
N GLU A 188 23.14 3.67 -8.28
CA GLU A 188 22.32 4.29 -9.32
C GLU A 188 21.15 3.39 -9.74
N PHE A 189 21.39 2.08 -9.91
CA PHE A 189 20.30 1.13 -10.16
C PHE A 189 19.31 1.12 -8.99
N MET A 190 19.80 1.01 -7.75
CA MET A 190 18.94 1.04 -6.55
C MET A 190 18.13 2.35 -6.49
N TYR A 191 18.77 3.49 -6.72
CA TYR A 191 18.10 4.80 -6.75
C TYR A 191 16.96 4.81 -7.75
N ASN A 192 17.23 4.45 -9.01
CA ASN A 192 16.22 4.44 -10.07
C ASN A 192 15.07 3.48 -9.76
N MET A 193 15.33 2.33 -9.14
CA MET A 193 14.30 1.40 -8.71
C MET A 193 13.44 1.99 -7.60
N TYR A 194 14.04 2.56 -6.55
CA TYR A 194 13.31 3.25 -5.49
C TYR A 194 12.42 4.37 -6.07
N GLN A 195 12.96 5.22 -6.94
CA GLN A 195 12.19 6.33 -7.54
C GLN A 195 11.03 5.82 -8.40
N THR A 196 11.24 4.77 -9.19
CA THR A 196 10.19 4.16 -10.01
C THR A 196 9.07 3.58 -9.13
N ILE A 197 9.42 2.79 -8.11
CA ILE A 197 8.43 2.17 -7.23
C ILE A 197 7.64 3.24 -6.47
N ARG A 198 8.30 4.28 -5.93
CA ARG A 198 7.63 5.41 -5.27
C ARG A 198 6.61 6.09 -6.18
N ALA A 199 7.04 6.48 -7.38
CA ALA A 199 6.18 7.16 -8.35
C ALA A 199 4.92 6.34 -8.71
N THR A 200 5.03 5.01 -8.74
CA THR A 200 3.85 4.15 -8.97
C THR A 200 2.94 4.01 -7.76
N LYS A 201 3.50 4.01 -6.53
CA LYS A 201 2.69 3.93 -5.30
C LYS A 201 1.90 5.21 -5.08
N ASP A 202 2.46 6.36 -5.43
CA ASP A 202 1.79 7.65 -5.33
C ASP A 202 0.69 7.84 -6.39
N THR A 203 0.74 7.09 -7.49
CA THR A 203 -0.27 7.14 -8.58
C THR A 203 -1.29 5.99 -8.51
N THR A 204 -1.13 5.02 -7.61
CA THR A 204 -2.15 4.00 -7.35
C THR A 204 -3.26 4.65 -6.51
N PRO A 205 -4.52 4.71 -6.98
CA PRO A 205 -5.60 5.26 -6.17
C PRO A 205 -5.63 4.55 -4.81
N PRO A 206 -5.76 5.27 -3.68
CA PRO A 206 -5.57 4.68 -2.37
C PRO A 206 -6.56 3.56 -2.00
N LEU A 207 -7.56 3.29 -2.83
CA LEU A 207 -8.51 2.19 -2.70
C LEU A 207 -9.04 1.77 -4.10
N PRO A 208 -9.54 0.53 -4.27
CA PRO A 208 -10.24 0.12 -5.49
C PRO A 208 -11.43 1.05 -5.80
N ALA A 209 -11.64 1.37 -7.09
CA ALA A 209 -12.71 2.26 -7.58
C ALA A 209 -14.12 1.87 -7.09
N GLU A 210 -14.32 0.60 -6.77
CA GLU A 210 -15.54 0.01 -6.22
C GLU A 210 -15.90 0.56 -4.83
N LEU A 211 -14.92 1.08 -4.08
CA LEU A 211 -15.13 1.83 -2.84
C LEU A 211 -15.47 3.31 -3.11
N PHE A 212 -15.44 3.80 -4.34
CA PHE A 212 -15.77 5.19 -4.67
C PHE A 212 -17.11 5.35 -5.40
N THR A 213 -17.72 4.26 -5.86
CA THR A 213 -19.02 4.29 -6.53
C THR A 213 -20.17 4.17 -5.55
N VAL A 214 -20.43 5.23 -4.76
CA VAL A 214 -21.81 5.48 -4.29
C VAL A 214 -22.42 6.41 -5.33
N SER A 215 -23.44 5.91 -6.05
CA SER A 215 -24.21 6.65 -7.05
C SER A 215 -24.79 7.93 -6.41
N ASN A 216 -24.07 9.04 -6.57
CA ASN A 216 -24.50 10.35 -6.14
C ASN A 216 -25.51 10.90 -7.14
N LYS A 217 -26.80 10.68 -6.89
CA LYS A 217 -27.83 11.52 -7.50
C LYS A 217 -28.53 12.45 -6.51
N ASN A 218 -28.36 12.28 -5.20
CA ASN A 218 -29.13 13.01 -4.17
C ASN A 218 -28.37 13.29 -2.85
N ALA A 219 -27.06 13.56 -2.84
CA ALA A 219 -26.37 13.86 -1.57
C ALA A 219 -26.87 15.18 -0.93
N PRO A 220 -27.27 15.20 0.36
CA PRO A 220 -27.89 16.35 1.01
C PRO A 220 -26.89 17.47 1.39
N PRO A 221 -27.34 18.73 1.53
CA PRO A 221 -26.49 19.89 1.86
C PRO A 221 -25.69 19.78 3.17
N SER A 222 -26.10 18.93 4.11
CA SER A 222 -25.41 18.69 5.39
C SER A 222 -23.98 18.13 5.21
N PHE A 223 -23.73 17.43 4.10
CA PHE A 223 -22.42 16.89 3.76
C PHE A 223 -21.35 18.00 3.62
N PHE A 224 -21.74 19.18 3.12
CA PHE A 224 -20.83 20.31 2.95
C PHE A 224 -20.58 21.09 4.25
N ALA A 225 -21.56 21.13 5.17
CA ALA A 225 -21.45 21.86 6.44
C ALA A 225 -20.54 21.17 7.48
N LEU A 226 -20.54 19.83 7.51
CA LEU A 226 -19.67 19.03 8.39
C LEU A 226 -18.18 19.10 7.97
N HIS A 227 -17.91 19.27 6.69
CA HIS A 227 -16.53 19.39 6.19
C HIS A 227 -15.86 20.69 6.66
N GLN A 228 -16.63 21.77 6.81
CA GLN A 228 -16.12 23.10 7.16
C GLN A 228 -15.87 23.26 8.67
N SER A 229 -16.68 22.61 9.51
CA SER A 229 -16.59 22.65 10.98
C SER A 229 -15.51 21.73 11.57
N ARG A 230 -15.01 20.74 10.82
CA ARG A 230 -13.92 19.84 11.27
C ARG A 230 -12.50 20.27 10.86
N LYS A 231 -12.33 21.28 9.99
CA LYS A 231 -11.01 21.90 9.72
C LYS A 231 -10.39 22.52 10.99
N THR A 232 -11.21 22.88 11.97
CA THR A 232 -10.80 23.48 13.24
C THR A 232 -10.28 22.46 14.26
N ILE A 233 -10.67 21.18 14.17
CA ILE A 233 -10.23 20.13 15.12
C ILE A 233 -8.81 19.64 14.79
N PHE A 234 -8.39 19.70 13.53
CA PHE A 234 -7.11 19.17 13.06
C PHE A 234 -5.89 20.11 13.24
N PHE A 235 -6.07 21.31 13.81
CA PHE A 235 -4.94 22.21 14.14
C PHE A 235 -4.51 22.20 15.61
N ASN A 236 -5.13 21.39 16.49
CA ASN A 236 -4.72 21.34 17.89
C ASN A 236 -3.57 20.33 18.12
N LYS A 237 -2.34 20.82 18.07
CA LYS A 237 -1.07 20.06 18.08
C LYS A 237 -0.68 19.35 19.40
N ASN A 238 -1.57 19.14 20.37
CA ASN A 238 -1.17 18.85 21.76
C ASN A 238 -1.64 17.53 22.40
N LEU A 239 -2.07 16.51 21.65
CA LEU A 239 -2.50 15.24 22.26
C LEU A 239 -1.86 13.99 21.64
N ILE A 240 -0.53 13.89 21.70
CA ILE A 240 0.15 12.58 21.70
C ILE A 240 1.39 12.68 22.61
N LYS A 241 1.24 12.36 23.91
CA LYS A 241 2.37 12.00 24.77
C LYS A 241 2.57 10.48 24.68
N TYR A 242 3.53 10.02 23.89
CA TYR A 242 4.04 8.66 23.99
C TYR A 242 5.08 8.60 25.12
N SER A 243 4.84 7.71 26.09
CA SER A 243 5.78 7.34 27.15
C SER A 243 6.82 6.38 26.56
N PHE A 244 8.09 6.78 26.58
CA PHE A 244 9.21 5.86 26.45
C PHE A 244 9.63 5.42 27.85
N ASN A 245 9.46 4.13 28.16
CA ASN A 245 10.14 3.49 29.29
C ASN A 245 11.37 2.76 28.74
N ASN A 246 12.55 3.27 29.09
CA ASN A 246 13.81 2.54 29.00
C ASN A 246 14.04 1.80 30.33
N GLY A 247 14.24 0.49 30.24
CA GLY A 247 14.96 -0.31 31.23
C GLY A 247 16.22 -0.86 30.57
#